data_AF-A0A0U5MMU3-F1
#
_entry.id   AF-A0A0U5MMU3-F1
#
_cell.length_a   1.000
_cell.length_b   1.000
_cell.length_c   1.000
_cell.angle_alpha   90.00
_cell.angle_beta   90.00
_cell.angle_gamma   90.00
#
_symmetry.space_group_name_H-M   'P 1'
#
loop_
_entity.id
_entity.type
_entity.pdbx_description
1 polymer ?
#
loop_
_entity_poly.entity_id
_entity_poly.type
_entity_poly.pdbx_seq_one_letter_code
_entity_poly.pdbx_strand_id
1 'polypeptide(L)'
;MRETQFMLFGIAMGAVVGLTFGHYIPFGDSEKVAAWVQAVGSICNSEKVAAWVQAIGTLLALVVAIVVPWWQHKKIEEERKREDFLRGRVIAITILPEIVDLYDRLIKLKNASIKIVASGDANRFLEFGKFTISRPQKISERLDSMYLLGDAGDPVLALMARLDLYAIQQQRTINSVAVSNDAAKALSTMLIQMFEMAEKAFSQVSAFR
;
A
#
# COMPACT_ATOMS: atom_id res chain seq x y z
N MET A 1 -20.96 -42.23 -34.28
CA MET A 1 -21.11 -41.02 -33.41
C MET A 1 -19.94 -40.77 -32.47
N ARG A 2 -19.18 -41.78 -32.00
CA ARG A 2 -17.98 -41.56 -31.16
C ARG A 2 -16.75 -41.05 -31.93
N GLU A 3 -16.52 -41.48 -33.16
CA GLU A 3 -15.34 -41.06 -33.97
C GLU A 3 -15.33 -39.57 -34.32
N THR A 4 -16.50 -38.99 -34.62
CA THR A 4 -16.64 -37.56 -34.91
C THR A 4 -16.33 -36.68 -33.70
N GLN A 5 -16.55 -37.16 -32.47
CA GLN A 5 -16.21 -36.41 -31.26
C GLN A 5 -14.70 -36.40 -30.99
N PHE A 6 -13.99 -37.48 -31.33
CA PHE A 6 -12.52 -37.54 -31.20
C PHE A 6 -11.81 -36.66 -32.22
N MET A 7 -12.28 -36.60 -33.47
CA MET A 7 -11.73 -35.65 -34.46
C MET A 7 -11.94 -34.21 -34.04
N LEU A 8 -13.14 -33.86 -33.55
CA LEU A 8 -13.43 -32.50 -33.08
C LEU A 8 -12.57 -32.14 -31.85
N PHE A 9 -12.32 -33.08 -30.95
CA PHE A 9 -11.46 -32.84 -29.78
C PHE A 9 -9.98 -32.70 -30.18
N GLY A 10 -9.48 -33.49 -31.14
CA GLY A 10 -8.13 -33.37 -31.68
C GLY A 10 -7.90 -32.04 -32.40
N ILE A 11 -8.88 -31.58 -33.18
CA ILE A 11 -8.85 -30.27 -33.84
C ILE A 11 -8.91 -29.14 -32.79
N ALA A 12 -9.75 -29.27 -31.76
CA ALA A 12 -9.84 -28.29 -30.69
C ALA A 12 -8.56 -28.21 -29.85
N MET A 13 -7.93 -29.34 -29.50
CA MET A 13 -6.64 -29.37 -28.79
C MET A 13 -5.50 -28.85 -29.67
N GLY A 14 -5.47 -29.21 -30.96
CA GLY A 14 -4.51 -28.65 -31.93
C GLY A 14 -4.65 -27.14 -32.11
N ALA A 15 -5.89 -26.62 -32.12
CA ALA A 15 -6.16 -25.20 -32.16
C ALA A 15 -5.79 -24.49 -30.84
N VAL A 16 -6.05 -25.10 -29.68
CA VAL A 16 -5.69 -24.53 -28.37
C VAL A 16 -4.17 -24.51 -28.18
N VAL A 17 -3.46 -25.58 -28.53
CA VAL A 17 -1.99 -25.64 -28.52
C VAL A 17 -1.41 -24.67 -29.56
N GLY A 18 -1.99 -24.61 -30.76
CA GLY A 18 -1.58 -23.67 -31.81
C GLY A 18 -1.81 -22.20 -31.45
N LEU A 19 -2.88 -21.88 -30.72
CA LEU A 19 -3.17 -20.51 -30.26
C LEU A 19 -2.36 -20.13 -29.02
N THR A 20 -2.06 -21.08 -28.12
CA THR A 20 -1.23 -20.83 -26.93
C THR A 20 0.27 -20.82 -27.21
N PHE A 21 0.74 -21.57 -28.21
CA PHE A 21 2.14 -21.58 -28.67
C PHE A 21 2.39 -20.79 -29.97
N GLY A 22 1.34 -20.20 -30.56
CA GLY A 22 1.40 -19.49 -31.85
C GLY A 22 2.28 -18.23 -31.88
N HIS A 23 2.83 -17.81 -30.74
CA HIS A 23 3.86 -16.77 -30.71
C HIS A 23 5.29 -17.29 -30.90
N TYR A 24 5.53 -18.62 -30.95
CA TYR A 24 6.88 -19.18 -31.05
C TYR A 24 7.13 -20.16 -32.21
N ILE A 25 6.11 -20.51 -33.01
CA ILE A 25 6.30 -21.35 -34.20
C ILE A 25 5.75 -20.62 -35.43
N PRO A 26 6.59 -20.20 -36.38
CA PRO A 26 6.13 -19.58 -37.61
C PRO A 26 5.50 -20.65 -38.51
N PHE A 27 4.20 -20.88 -38.36
CA PHE A 27 3.43 -21.74 -39.26
C PHE A 27 3.10 -20.99 -40.56
N GLY A 28 4.13 -20.80 -41.41
CA GLY A 28 3.98 -20.22 -42.74
C GLY A 28 3.63 -21.23 -43.85
N ASP A 29 3.49 -22.52 -43.52
CA ASP A 29 3.41 -23.59 -44.52
C ASP A 29 2.32 -24.60 -44.16
N SER A 30 1.13 -24.43 -44.77
CA SER A 30 -0.07 -25.24 -44.49
C SER A 30 0.09 -26.72 -44.80
N GLU A 31 0.98 -27.08 -45.73
CA GLU A 31 1.29 -28.48 -46.06
C GLU A 31 2.01 -29.19 -44.90
N LYS A 32 2.90 -28.49 -44.18
CA LYS A 32 3.61 -29.05 -43.03
C LYS A 32 2.68 -29.29 -41.85
N VAL A 33 1.67 -28.43 -41.66
CA VAL A 33 0.62 -28.63 -40.65
C VAL A 33 -0.22 -29.85 -41.00
N ALA A 34 -0.63 -30.00 -42.27
CA ALA A 34 -1.41 -31.14 -42.72
C ALA A 34 -0.65 -32.47 -42.56
N ALA A 35 0.63 -32.50 -42.93
CA ALA A 35 1.49 -33.68 -42.77
C ALA A 35 1.70 -34.04 -41.29
N TRP A 36 1.86 -33.05 -40.41
CA TRP A 36 2.01 -33.29 -38.98
C TRP A 36 0.72 -33.82 -38.34
N VAL A 37 -0.44 -33.28 -38.74
CA VAL A 37 -1.77 -33.78 -38.29
C VAL A 37 -2.00 -35.22 -38.75
N GLN A 38 -1.64 -35.56 -39.99
CA GLN A 38 -1.73 -36.95 -40.48
C GLN A 38 -0.80 -37.91 -39.74
N ALA A 39 0.45 -37.49 -39.48
CA ALA A 39 1.41 -38.30 -38.74
C ALA A 39 0.95 -38.57 -37.30
N VAL A 40 0.41 -37.56 -36.62
CA VAL A 40 -0.16 -37.72 -35.27
C VAL A 40 -1.42 -38.61 -35.29
N GLY A 41 -2.30 -38.42 -36.29
CA GLY A 41 -3.48 -39.28 -36.48
C GLY A 41 -3.13 -40.76 -36.63
N SER A 42 -2.04 -41.08 -37.35
CA SER A 42 -1.59 -42.47 -37.54
C SER A 42 -1.02 -43.11 -36.26
N ILE A 43 -0.39 -42.33 -35.37
CA ILE A 43 0.16 -42.83 -34.10
C ILE A 43 -0.96 -43.09 -33.09
N CYS A 44 -2.07 -42.36 -33.18
CA CYS A 44 -3.24 -42.52 -32.32
C CYS A 44 -4.19 -43.67 -32.73
N ASN A 45 -3.94 -44.39 -33.83
CA ASN A 45 -4.81 -45.50 -34.27
C ASN A 45 -4.79 -46.75 -33.36
N SER A 46 -3.90 -46.81 -32.38
CA SER A 46 -4.00 -47.80 -31.30
C SER A 46 -4.88 -47.22 -30.18
N GLU A 47 -6.08 -47.78 -29.99
CA GLU A 47 -7.05 -47.33 -28.96
C GLU A 47 -6.39 -47.15 -27.58
N LYS A 48 -5.43 -48.01 -27.23
CA LYS A 48 -4.69 -47.95 -25.96
C LYS A 48 -3.77 -46.73 -25.87
N VAL A 49 -3.13 -46.35 -26.98
CA VAL A 49 -2.22 -45.18 -27.04
C VAL A 49 -3.04 -43.90 -27.03
N ALA A 50 -4.16 -43.85 -27.77
CA ALA A 50 -5.06 -42.70 -27.78
C ALA A 50 -5.65 -42.41 -26.39
N ALA A 51 -6.14 -43.45 -25.69
CA ALA A 51 -6.70 -43.29 -24.34
C ALA A 51 -5.65 -42.77 -23.33
N TRP A 52 -4.40 -43.24 -23.42
CA TRP A 52 -3.33 -42.81 -22.54
C TRP A 52 -2.91 -41.35 -22.79
N VAL A 53 -2.79 -40.95 -24.06
CA VAL A 53 -2.48 -39.57 -24.46
C VAL A 53 -3.60 -38.62 -24.03
N GLN A 54 -4.87 -39.03 -24.15
CA GLN A 54 -6.01 -38.24 -23.69
C GLN A 54 -5.97 -38.05 -22.16
N ALA A 55 -5.71 -39.11 -21.40
CA ALA A 55 -5.61 -39.02 -19.95
C ALA A 55 -4.50 -38.05 -19.50
N ILE A 56 -3.31 -38.15 -20.10
CA ILE A 56 -2.19 -37.24 -19.78
C ILE A 56 -2.49 -35.81 -20.23
N GLY A 57 -3.07 -35.63 -21.41
CA GLY A 57 -3.46 -34.31 -21.93
C GLY A 57 -4.45 -33.62 -21.00
N THR A 58 -5.44 -34.35 -20.49
CA THR A 58 -6.40 -33.79 -19.51
C THR A 58 -5.75 -33.43 -18.18
N LEU A 59 -4.81 -34.25 -17.69
CA LEU A 59 -4.08 -33.97 -16.46
C LEU A 59 -3.20 -32.72 -16.60
N LEU A 60 -2.46 -32.60 -17.70
CA LEU A 60 -1.63 -31.42 -17.99
C LEU A 60 -2.47 -30.17 -18.17
N ALA A 61 -3.61 -30.26 -18.89
CA ALA A 61 -4.52 -29.14 -19.05
C ALA A 61 -5.06 -28.63 -17.70
N LEU A 62 -5.41 -29.54 -16.79
CA LEU A 62 -5.87 -29.19 -15.45
C LEU A 62 -4.76 -28.52 -14.63
N VAL A 63 -3.52 -29.02 -14.70
CA VAL A 63 -2.36 -28.38 -14.03
C VAL A 63 -2.13 -26.97 -14.57
N VAL A 64 -2.11 -26.78 -15.88
CA VAL A 64 -1.91 -25.46 -16.51
C VAL A 64 -3.03 -24.49 -16.12
N ALA A 65 -4.28 -24.97 -16.09
CA ALA A 65 -5.44 -24.17 -15.71
C ALA A 65 -5.38 -23.65 -14.26
N ILE A 66 -4.63 -24.30 -13.36
CA ILE A 66 -4.45 -23.85 -11.97
C ILE A 66 -3.18 -23.01 -11.82
N VAL A 67 -2.06 -23.46 -12.41
CA VAL A 67 -0.75 -22.82 -12.22
C VAL A 67 -0.69 -21.45 -12.87
N VAL A 68 -1.28 -21.28 -14.06
CA VAL A 68 -1.23 -20.00 -14.79
C VAL A 68 -1.99 -18.89 -14.03
N PRO A 69 -3.25 -19.06 -13.59
CA PRO A 69 -3.93 -18.05 -12.78
C PRO A 69 -3.20 -17.75 -11.47
N TRP A 70 -2.63 -18.78 -10.82
CA TRP A 70 -1.88 -18.59 -9.58
C TRP A 70 -0.62 -17.72 -9.80
N TRP A 71 0.14 -17.98 -10.85
CA TRP A 71 1.29 -17.15 -11.22
C TRP A 71 0.89 -15.72 -11.60
N GLN A 72 -0.21 -15.56 -12.34
CA GLN A 72 -0.74 -14.25 -12.69
C GLN A 72 -1.18 -13.46 -11.44
N HIS A 73 -1.87 -14.09 -10.50
CA HIS A 73 -2.25 -13.47 -9.24
C HIS A 73 -1.03 -13.03 -8.43
N LYS A 74 -0.01 -13.89 -8.34
CA LYS A 74 1.24 -13.56 -7.65
C LYS A 74 1.92 -12.34 -8.27
N LYS A 75 2.01 -12.28 -9.61
CA LYS A 75 2.61 -11.15 -10.32
C LYS A 75 1.83 -9.85 -10.10
N ILE A 76 0.50 -9.90 -10.17
CA ILE A 76 -0.36 -8.74 -9.90
C ILE A 76 -0.19 -8.25 -8.45
N GLU A 77 -0.06 -9.17 -7.49
CA GLU A 77 0.17 -8.80 -6.10
C GLU A 77 1.54 -8.11 -5.90
N GLU A 78 2.59 -8.62 -6.55
CA GLU A 78 3.92 -8.00 -6.55
C GLU A 78 3.92 -6.61 -7.21
N GLU A 79 3.23 -6.45 -8.33
CA GLU A 79 3.07 -5.17 -9.02
C GLU A 79 2.30 -4.17 -8.16
N ARG A 80 1.19 -4.59 -7.52
CA ARG A 80 0.42 -3.75 -6.59
C ARG A 80 1.27 -3.29 -5.41
N LYS A 81 2.03 -4.20 -4.77
CA LYS A 81 2.94 -3.83 -3.67
C LYS A 81 3.96 -2.78 -4.11
N ARG A 82 4.49 -2.90 -5.32
CA ARG A 82 5.43 -1.92 -5.88
C ARG A 82 4.75 -0.57 -6.15
N GLU A 83 3.55 -0.57 -6.72
CA GLU A 83 2.78 0.65 -6.94
C GLU A 83 2.42 1.35 -5.63
N ASP A 84 1.95 0.60 -4.63
CA ASP A 84 1.60 1.12 -3.31
C ASP A 84 2.83 1.73 -2.62
N PHE A 85 3.99 1.08 -2.72
CA PHE A 85 5.26 1.62 -2.23
C PHE A 85 5.64 2.94 -2.91
N LEU A 86 5.51 3.03 -4.25
CA LEU A 86 5.79 4.25 -4.98
C LEU A 86 4.82 5.38 -4.61
N ARG A 87 3.52 5.07 -4.44
CA ARG A 87 2.51 6.01 -3.96
C ARG A 87 2.84 6.49 -2.55
N GLY A 88 3.24 5.58 -1.66
CA GLY A 88 3.74 5.89 -0.34
C GLY A 88 4.91 6.89 -0.39
N ARG A 89 5.91 6.67 -1.26
CA ARG A 89 7.06 7.59 -1.39
C ARG A 89 6.65 8.98 -1.83
N VAL A 90 5.70 9.08 -2.78
CA VAL A 90 5.16 10.37 -3.22
C VAL A 90 4.46 11.08 -2.06
N ILE A 91 3.66 10.35 -1.27
CA ILE A 91 3.00 10.90 -0.07
C ILE A 91 4.06 11.39 0.93
N ALA A 92 5.05 10.56 1.26
CA ALA A 92 6.14 10.90 2.19
C ALA A 92 6.83 12.21 1.78
N ILE A 93 7.22 12.34 0.51
CA ILE A 93 7.85 13.55 -0.03
C ILE A 93 6.91 14.76 0.05
N THR A 94 5.61 14.56 -0.20
CA THR A 94 4.60 15.63 -0.18
C THR A 94 4.34 16.17 1.22
N ILE A 95 4.31 15.28 2.23
CA ILE A 95 3.99 15.65 3.61
C ILE A 95 5.21 16.10 4.42
N LEU A 96 6.43 15.70 4.01
CA LEU A 96 7.66 16.00 4.74
C LEU A 96 7.85 17.49 5.07
N PRO A 97 7.62 18.45 4.14
CA PRO A 97 7.76 19.88 4.46
C PRO A 97 6.80 20.35 5.57
N GLU A 98 5.59 19.80 5.62
CA GLU A 98 4.59 20.13 6.63
C GLU A 98 4.97 19.57 8.00
N ILE A 99 5.55 18.36 8.03
CA ILE A 99 6.09 17.77 9.27
C ILE A 99 7.26 18.61 9.78
N VAL A 100 8.14 19.08 8.90
CA VAL A 100 9.27 19.95 9.28
C VAL A 100 8.78 21.28 9.84
N ASP A 101 7.86 21.97 9.16
CA ASP A 101 7.30 23.23 9.67
C ASP A 101 6.58 23.04 11.01
N LEU A 102 5.81 21.96 11.14
CA LEU A 102 5.17 21.61 12.40
C LEU A 102 6.19 21.35 13.52
N TYR A 103 7.26 20.60 13.22
CA TYR A 103 8.34 20.31 14.15
C TYR A 103 9.04 21.58 14.64
N ASP A 104 9.36 22.51 13.74
CA ASP A 104 9.98 23.80 14.07
C ASP A 104 9.06 24.66 14.95
N ARG A 105 7.76 24.66 14.67
CA ARG A 105 6.75 25.32 15.52
C ARG A 105 6.69 24.69 16.90
N LEU A 106 6.66 23.36 16.99
CA LEU A 106 6.64 22.63 18.26
C LEU A 106 7.89 22.90 19.10
N ILE A 107 9.08 23.01 18.50
CA ILE A 107 10.31 23.39 19.22
C ILE A 107 10.16 24.77 19.86
N LYS A 108 9.72 25.76 19.07
CA LYS A 108 9.54 27.14 19.57
C LYS A 108 8.56 27.15 20.74
N LEU A 109 7.47 26.39 20.63
CA LEU A 109 6.45 26.31 21.67
C LEU A 109 6.94 25.58 22.92
N LYS A 110 7.64 24.45 22.77
CA LYS A 110 8.26 23.71 23.88
C LYS A 110 9.25 24.58 24.65
N ASN A 111 10.14 25.28 23.95
CA ASN A 111 11.16 26.13 24.58
C ASN A 111 10.52 27.29 25.35
N ALA A 112 9.44 27.86 24.82
CA ALA A 112 8.70 28.90 25.51
C ALA A 112 7.87 28.37 26.68
N SER A 113 7.24 27.20 26.54
CA SER A 113 6.45 26.58 27.62
C SER A 113 7.33 26.28 28.83
N ILE A 114 8.54 25.77 28.62
CA ILE A 114 9.52 25.52 29.68
C ILE A 114 9.88 26.82 30.42
N LYS A 115 10.13 27.91 29.69
CA LYS A 115 10.46 29.22 30.28
C LYS A 115 9.30 29.77 31.13
N ILE A 116 8.06 29.62 30.65
CA ILE A 116 6.87 30.10 31.34
C ILE A 116 6.62 29.28 32.62
N VAL A 117 6.68 27.95 32.52
CA VAL A 117 6.51 27.06 33.69
C VAL A 117 7.60 27.34 34.74
N ALA A 118 8.84 27.58 34.32
CA ALA A 118 9.93 27.94 35.24
C ALA A 118 9.71 29.30 35.92
N SER A 119 9.02 30.24 35.27
CA SER A 119 8.70 31.55 35.85
C SER A 119 7.50 31.53 36.82
N GLY A 120 6.68 30.46 36.81
CA GLY A 120 5.47 30.36 37.63
C GLY A 120 4.32 31.28 37.20
N ASP A 121 4.44 31.96 36.05
CA ASP A 121 3.45 32.90 35.53
C ASP A 121 2.43 32.19 34.63
N ALA A 122 1.36 31.65 35.23
CA ALA A 122 0.28 30.97 34.51
C ALA A 122 -0.46 31.88 33.51
N ASN A 123 -0.49 33.21 33.74
CA ASN A 123 -1.16 34.14 32.85
C ASN A 123 -0.41 34.31 31.53
N ARG A 124 0.94 34.31 31.58
CA ARG A 124 1.77 34.25 30.37
C ARG A 124 1.55 32.96 29.57
N PHE A 125 1.22 31.86 30.24
CA PHE A 125 0.90 30.61 29.55
C PHE A 125 -0.38 30.73 28.71
N LEU A 126 -1.38 31.51 29.14
CA LEU A 126 -2.60 31.74 28.37
C LEU A 126 -2.39 32.62 27.16
N GLU A 127 -1.57 33.65 27.29
CA GLU A 127 -1.16 34.46 26.13
C GLU A 127 -0.41 33.61 25.11
N PHE A 128 0.40 32.68 25.61
CA PHE A 128 1.08 31.69 24.79
C PHE A 128 0.13 30.64 24.20
N GLY A 129 -0.94 30.29 24.92
CA GLY A 129 -2.04 29.46 24.44
C GLY A 129 -2.85 30.09 23.30
N LYS A 130 -2.62 31.36 22.95
CA LYS A 130 -3.18 31.97 21.73
C LYS A 130 -2.43 31.53 20.47
N PHE A 131 -1.23 30.95 20.59
CA PHE A 131 -0.56 30.30 19.47
C PHE A 131 -1.27 28.97 19.19
N THR A 132 -2.26 29.03 18.31
CA THR A 132 -2.98 27.84 17.86
C THR A 132 -2.06 27.02 16.95
N ILE A 133 -1.70 25.82 17.39
CA ILE A 133 -1.09 24.83 16.48
C ILE A 133 -2.22 24.31 15.61
N SER A 134 -2.37 24.93 14.44
CA SER A 134 -3.34 24.47 13.46
C SER A 134 -2.85 23.19 12.81
N ARG A 135 -3.79 22.29 12.55
CA ARG A 135 -3.52 21.04 11.83
C ARG A 135 -2.97 21.36 10.43
N PRO A 136 -1.84 20.76 10.01
CA PRO A 136 -1.32 20.96 8.66
C PRO A 136 -2.33 20.45 7.63
N GLN A 137 -2.76 21.32 6.71
CA GLN A 137 -3.86 21.03 5.80
C GLN A 137 -3.52 19.86 4.87
N LYS A 138 -2.31 19.83 4.29
CA LYS A 138 -1.92 18.76 3.36
C LYS A 138 -1.82 17.39 4.03
N ILE A 139 -1.46 17.33 5.31
CA ILE A 139 -1.48 16.06 6.06
C ILE A 139 -2.93 15.60 6.24
N SER A 140 -3.84 16.55 6.52
CA SER A 140 -5.27 16.28 6.70
C SER A 140 -5.93 15.75 5.44
N GLU A 141 -5.64 16.35 4.29
CA GLU A 141 -6.13 15.93 2.97
C GLU A 141 -5.65 14.53 2.55
N ARG A 142 -4.62 14.00 3.23
CA ARG A 142 -3.96 12.73 2.88
C ARG A 142 -4.10 11.66 3.95
N LEU A 143 -4.87 11.89 5.01
CA LEU A 143 -5.04 10.93 6.12
C LEU A 143 -5.47 9.55 5.62
N ASP A 144 -6.45 9.52 4.72
CA ASP A 144 -7.00 8.27 4.15
C ASP A 144 -5.96 7.51 3.33
N SER A 145 -4.87 8.15 2.94
CA SER A 145 -3.76 7.54 2.20
C SER A 145 -2.53 7.23 3.06
N MET A 146 -2.55 7.53 4.37
CA MET A 146 -1.41 7.30 5.27
C MET A 146 -1.09 5.80 5.45
N TYR A 147 -2.07 4.91 5.25
CA TYR A 147 -1.83 3.47 5.28
C TYR A 147 -0.82 3.01 4.22
N LEU A 148 -0.65 3.78 3.12
CA LEU A 148 0.34 3.50 2.08
C LEU A 148 1.79 3.72 2.54
N LEU A 149 1.99 4.39 3.69
CA LEU A 149 3.29 4.51 4.32
C LEU A 149 3.66 3.30 5.20
N GLY A 150 2.73 2.35 5.37
CA GLY A 150 2.88 1.24 6.32
C GLY A 150 3.19 1.77 7.73
N ASP A 151 4.18 1.17 8.38
CA ASP A 151 4.58 1.52 9.75
C ASP A 151 5.01 2.99 9.91
N ALA A 152 5.47 3.65 8.84
CA ALA A 152 5.87 5.06 8.89
C ALA A 152 4.67 6.02 8.96
N GLY A 153 3.45 5.55 8.63
CA GLY A 153 2.22 6.32 8.76
C GLY A 153 1.74 6.45 10.22
N ASP A 154 2.04 5.46 11.06
CA ASP A 154 1.53 5.39 12.43
C ASP A 154 1.93 6.58 13.30
N PRO A 155 3.20 7.04 13.34
CA PRO A 155 3.55 8.21 14.12
C PRO A 155 2.93 9.50 13.58
N VAL A 156 2.71 9.59 12.26
CA VAL A 156 2.05 10.75 11.66
C VAL A 156 0.59 10.81 12.10
N LEU A 157 -0.12 9.68 12.06
CA LEU A 157 -1.49 9.58 12.55
C LEU A 157 -1.59 9.85 14.06
N ALA A 158 -0.68 9.28 14.85
CA ALA A 158 -0.62 9.52 16.29
C ALA A 158 -0.35 11.00 16.61
N LEU A 159 0.55 11.65 15.87
CA LEU A 159 0.83 13.08 16.00
C LEU A 159 -0.41 13.91 15.67
N MET A 160 -1.12 13.62 14.57
CA MET A 160 -2.34 14.34 14.20
C MET A 160 -3.43 14.19 15.28
N ALA A 161 -3.66 12.98 15.77
CA ALA A 161 -4.62 12.75 16.85
C ALA A 161 -4.24 13.51 18.13
N ARG A 162 -2.93 13.62 18.42
CA ARG A 162 -2.44 14.36 19.59
C ARG A 162 -2.59 15.87 19.43
N LEU A 163 -2.40 16.40 18.23
CA LEU A 163 -2.69 17.81 17.92
C LEU A 163 -4.16 18.14 18.14
N ASP A 164 -5.07 17.28 17.68
CA ASP A 164 -6.50 17.48 17.85
C ASP A 164 -6.87 17.48 19.35
N LEU A 165 -6.33 16.53 20.13
CA LEU A 165 -6.51 16.48 21.58
C LEU A 165 -5.94 17.73 22.27
N TYR A 166 -4.77 18.20 21.85
CA TYR A 166 -4.15 19.41 22.39
C TYR A 166 -5.01 20.64 22.13
N ALA A 167 -5.52 20.81 20.91
CA ALA A 167 -6.41 21.93 20.56
C ALA A 167 -7.69 21.92 21.41
N ILE A 168 -8.30 20.75 21.62
CA ILE A 168 -9.47 20.59 22.50
C ILE A 168 -9.13 20.98 23.94
N GLN A 169 -7.99 20.53 24.47
CA GLN A 169 -7.59 20.85 25.84
C GLN A 169 -7.27 22.33 26.01
N GLN A 170 -6.56 22.92 25.06
CA GLN A 170 -6.27 24.35 25.04
C GLN A 170 -7.56 25.16 25.08
N GLN A 171 -8.56 24.81 24.27
CA GLN A 171 -9.86 25.49 24.29
C GLN A 171 -10.57 25.34 25.64
N ARG A 172 -10.52 24.16 26.26
CA ARG A 172 -11.09 23.93 27.59
C ARG A 172 -10.41 24.78 28.66
N THR A 173 -9.08 24.90 28.61
CA THR A 173 -8.31 25.72 29.55
C THR A 173 -8.60 27.20 29.34
N ILE A 174 -8.69 27.68 28.09
CA ILE A 174 -9.09 29.07 27.79
C ILE A 174 -10.49 29.39 28.31
N ASN A 175 -11.42 28.44 28.16
CA ASN A 175 -12.79 28.61 28.62
C ASN A 175 -12.94 28.47 30.15
N SER A 176 -11.92 27.96 30.86
CA SER A 176 -11.94 27.85 32.31
C SER A 176 -11.52 29.18 32.97
N VAL A 177 -12.34 29.66 33.91
CA VAL A 177 -12.19 30.99 34.55
C VAL A 177 -10.93 31.13 35.42
N ALA A 178 -10.32 30.00 35.82
CA ALA A 178 -9.08 29.98 36.57
C ALA A 178 -8.12 28.95 35.97
N VAL A 179 -7.05 29.45 35.36
CA VAL A 179 -6.01 28.60 34.79
C VAL A 179 -5.03 28.30 35.91
N SER A 180 -5.12 27.08 36.42
CA SER A 180 -4.21 26.63 37.48
C SER A 180 -2.81 26.37 36.90
N ASN A 181 -1.80 26.49 37.76
CA ASN A 181 -0.43 26.05 37.44
C ASN A 181 -0.40 24.57 36.99
N ASP A 182 -1.32 23.75 37.49
CA ASP A 182 -1.46 22.34 37.07
C ASP A 182 -1.91 22.20 35.61
N ALA A 183 -2.83 23.05 35.15
CA ALA A 183 -3.26 23.08 33.75
C ALA A 183 -2.11 23.49 32.82
N ALA A 184 -1.33 24.50 33.21
CA ALA A 184 -0.14 24.92 32.46
C ALA A 184 0.91 23.80 32.39
N LYS A 185 1.14 23.09 33.49
CA LYS A 185 2.05 21.94 33.54
C LYS A 185 1.56 20.77 32.67
N ALA A 186 0.27 20.48 32.68
CA ALA A 186 -0.33 19.44 31.84
C ALA A 186 -0.17 19.76 30.35
N LEU A 187 -0.48 21.00 29.93
CA LEU A 187 -0.33 21.43 28.54
C LEU A 187 1.14 21.43 28.10
N SER A 188 2.07 21.85 28.95
CA SER A 188 3.50 21.73 28.66
C SER A 188 3.95 20.27 28.49
N THR A 189 3.41 19.35 29.29
CA THR A 189 3.71 17.92 29.17
C THR A 189 3.19 17.36 27.84
N MET A 190 2.00 17.78 27.40
CA MET A 190 1.48 17.40 26.09
C MET A 190 2.32 17.94 24.93
N LEU A 191 2.79 19.18 25.02
CA LEU A 191 3.70 19.77 24.01
C LEU A 191 4.99 18.97 23.87
N ILE A 192 5.58 18.53 24.99
CA ILE A 192 6.79 17.68 24.97
C ILE A 192 6.51 16.35 24.28
N GLN A 193 5.40 15.69 24.61
CA GLN A 193 5.02 14.43 23.97
C GLN A 193 4.74 14.59 22.47
N MET A 194 4.08 15.67 22.07
CA MET A 194 3.87 15.98 20.65
C MET A 194 5.18 16.22 19.91
N PHE A 195 6.15 16.87 20.55
CA PHE A 195 7.48 17.05 19.99
C PHE A 195 8.19 15.71 19.75
N GLU A 196 8.19 14.80 20.73
CA GLU A 196 8.78 13.46 20.58
C GLU A 196 8.09 12.65 19.46
N MET A 197 6.76 12.76 19.34
CA MET A 197 6.01 12.14 18.25
C MET A 197 6.35 12.76 16.89
N ALA A 198 6.52 14.08 16.82
CA ALA A 198 6.91 14.77 15.60
C ALA A 198 8.32 14.39 15.16
N GLU A 199 9.26 14.24 16.10
CA GLU A 199 10.62 13.76 15.83
C GLU A 199 10.60 12.33 15.28
N LYS A 200 9.81 11.44 15.89
CA LYS A 200 9.64 10.07 15.39
C LYS A 200 8.99 10.03 14.01
N ALA A 201 7.95 10.82 13.78
CA ALA A 201 7.29 10.95 12.48
C ALA A 201 8.26 11.45 11.40
N PHE A 202 9.04 12.48 11.71
CA PHE A 202 10.06 13.00 10.82
C PHE A 202 11.13 11.94 10.48
N SER A 203 11.65 11.25 11.49
CA SER A 203 12.66 10.19 11.32
C SER A 203 12.14 9.05 10.43
N GLN A 204 10.92 8.57 10.66
CA GLN A 204 10.37 7.46 9.88
C GLN A 204 9.97 7.87 8.46
N VAL A 205 9.34 9.03 8.28
CA VAL A 205 8.96 9.52 6.94
C VAL A 205 10.18 9.86 6.10
N SER A 206 11.25 10.40 6.71
CA SER A 206 12.51 10.66 6.01
C SER A 206 13.25 9.37 5.61
N ALA A 207 13.19 8.33 6.44
CA ALA A 207 13.75 7.01 6.13
C ALA A 207 12.95 6.25 5.05
N PHE A 208 11.66 6.56 4.89
CA PHE A 208 10.80 5.97 3.87
C PHE A 208 11.10 6.49 2.45
N ARG A 209 11.77 7.64 2.32
CA ARG A 209 12.14 8.26 1.04
C ARG A 209 13.17 7.42 0.29
#